data_AF-A0A7J6T3F8-F1
#
_entry.id   AF-A0A7J6T3F8-F1
#
_cell.length_a   1.000
_cell.length_b   1.000
_cell.length_c   1.000
_cell.angle_alpha   90.00
_cell.angle_beta   90.00
_cell.angle_gamma   90.00
#
_symmetry.space_group_name_H-M   'P 1'
#
loop_
_entity.id
_entity.type
_entity.pdbx_description
1 polymer ?
#
loop_
_entity_poly.entity_id
_entity_poly.type
_entity_poly.pdbx_seq_one_letter_code
_entity_poly.pdbx_strand_id
1 'polypeptide(L)'
;PSLTFAALTPDEPCELQTRHRPVGRGQTAIRVEHVTGDIYAVSTITVGAHKGLADKENTPDNDGDGSASSSTVRLVNGSSLREVCSIPAEDREDDVMMGDDDDERPGRTVEVSSLATFDLGDAGDSGIVYLCVGSCVVPGPAQPPEIDEAEPSKGFVKVYRIDPTASLLGGADSKVCERVTMIEVAGVPYQMASMVDEGSNKLFLLCTVNNVVEVYAVEQEPEGGLRLGIVTKRHLHIASIFMQVQGNKVAVGDMTRGVTLLQFDSKSSSLSELARYEFSLWPTALQFLSNGKILVADDRFNLFLMERQREIGKSHSGSPGYSLQTVGQLHLGLLTNCIRPGSLRSATTTPNRSDEEGDQFLLCTIEGALVSLKSIENSAVERMLQIQHAIQVNIQKQGSADPSVDARVDWKLFRSIDSNTLHGSSGALDPSGFVDGDLFELFL
;
A
#
# COMPACT_ATOMS: atom_id res chain seq x y z
N PRO A 1 5.25 3.11 6.10
CA PRO A 1 5.41 3.13 4.63
C PRO A 1 5.87 1.79 3.98
N SER A 2 4.98 0.79 3.76
CA SER A 2 5.31 -0.52 3.14
C SER A 2 5.33 -0.49 1.59
N LEU A 3 6.46 -0.75 0.93
CA LEU A 3 6.61 -0.88 -0.53
C LEU A 3 6.56 -2.36 -0.93
N THR A 4 5.55 -2.83 -1.66
CA THR A 4 5.52 -4.20 -2.21
C THR A 4 6.21 -4.25 -3.59
N PHE A 5 7.34 -4.94 -3.74
CA PHE A 5 7.93 -5.26 -5.04
C PHE A 5 7.55 -6.69 -5.43
N ALA A 6 7.08 -6.90 -6.66
CA ALA A 6 7.09 -8.22 -7.29
C ALA A 6 8.36 -8.31 -8.14
N ALA A 7 9.34 -9.12 -7.74
CA ALA A 7 10.55 -9.31 -8.53
C ALA A 7 10.23 -10.14 -9.79
N LEU A 8 10.54 -9.60 -10.97
CA LEU A 8 10.59 -10.35 -12.23
C LEU A 8 11.99 -10.95 -12.40
N THR A 9 12.07 -12.20 -12.85
CA THR A 9 13.33 -12.88 -13.16
C THR A 9 14.08 -12.19 -14.31
N PRO A 10 15.42 -12.10 -14.27
CA PRO A 10 16.21 -11.21 -15.14
C PRO A 10 16.38 -11.64 -16.61
N ASP A 11 15.83 -12.78 -17.06
CA ASP A 11 16.24 -13.42 -18.31
C ASP A 11 15.15 -13.55 -19.40
N GLU A 12 14.30 -12.54 -19.64
CA GLU A 12 13.52 -12.49 -20.91
C GLU A 12 13.32 -11.05 -21.43
N PRO A 13 13.49 -10.79 -22.75
CA PRO A 13 13.24 -9.48 -23.35
C PRO A 13 11.75 -9.11 -23.31
N CYS A 14 11.47 -7.86 -22.93
CA CYS A 14 10.13 -7.24 -22.94
C CYS A 14 9.56 -7.21 -24.38
N GLU A 15 8.76 -8.20 -24.74
CA GLU A 15 7.74 -8.05 -25.78
C GLU A 15 6.41 -7.67 -25.13
N LEU A 16 5.82 -6.56 -25.62
CA LEU A 16 4.45 -6.14 -25.32
C LEU A 16 3.48 -7.31 -25.56
N GLN A 17 3.05 -7.99 -24.50
CA GLN A 17 1.91 -8.90 -24.56
C GLN A 17 1.00 -8.72 -23.36
N THR A 18 -0.13 -8.08 -23.66
CA THR A 18 -1.42 -8.18 -22.98
C THR A 18 -1.80 -9.63 -22.74
N ARG A 19 -1.54 -10.15 -21.54
CA ARG A 19 -2.18 -11.35 -20.98
C ARG A 19 -1.90 -11.38 -19.48
N HIS A 20 -2.93 -11.62 -18.68
CA HIS A 20 -2.81 -12.06 -17.29
C HIS A 20 -1.80 -13.22 -17.23
N ARG A 21 -0.54 -12.94 -16.88
CA ARG A 21 0.41 -13.99 -16.49
C ARG A 21 0.06 -14.35 -15.05
N PRO A 22 -0.26 -15.62 -14.74
CA PRO A 22 -0.31 -16.07 -13.35
C PRO A 22 1.07 -15.84 -12.71
N VAL A 23 1.06 -15.51 -11.42
CA VAL A 23 2.26 -15.32 -10.57
C VAL A 23 3.26 -16.43 -10.88
N GLY A 24 4.39 -16.06 -11.47
CA GLY A 24 5.41 -17.00 -11.95
C GLY A 24 6.16 -17.66 -10.80
N ARG A 25 6.68 -18.87 -11.03
CA ARG A 25 7.56 -19.58 -10.09
C ARG A 25 8.72 -18.68 -9.64
N GLY A 26 8.99 -18.62 -8.33
CA GLY A 26 10.14 -17.89 -7.78
C GLY A 26 9.93 -16.39 -7.57
N GLN A 27 8.70 -15.87 -7.69
CA GLN A 27 8.42 -14.48 -7.38
C GLN A 27 8.45 -14.25 -5.85
N THR A 28 9.31 -13.33 -5.42
CA THR A 28 9.36 -12.83 -4.04
C THR A 28 8.57 -11.53 -3.98
N ALA A 29 7.54 -11.48 -3.14
CA ALA A 29 6.92 -10.21 -2.76
C ALA A 29 7.75 -9.60 -1.64
N ILE A 30 8.28 -8.39 -1.85
CA ILE A 30 9.12 -7.70 -0.85
C ILE A 30 8.35 -6.52 -0.31
N ARG A 31 8.06 -6.43 0.99
CA ARG A 31 7.52 -5.23 1.64
C ARG A 31 8.61 -4.45 2.36
N VAL A 32 8.85 -3.19 1.99
CA VAL A 32 9.86 -2.33 2.65
C VAL A 32 9.20 -1.21 3.43
N GLU A 33 9.51 -1.07 4.70
CA GLU A 33 9.04 -0.04 5.64
C GLU A 33 10.23 0.78 6.13
N HIS A 34 10.26 2.09 5.90
CA HIS A 34 11.23 2.96 6.58
C HIS A 34 10.90 3.04 8.07
N VAL A 35 11.89 2.78 8.93
CA VAL A 35 11.72 2.77 10.38
C VAL A 35 12.23 4.06 10.99
N THR A 36 13.54 4.29 10.93
CA THR A 36 14.18 5.47 11.50
C THR A 36 15.57 5.63 10.91
N GLY A 37 16.02 6.88 10.72
CA GLY A 37 17.32 7.17 10.12
C GLY A 37 17.55 6.39 8.83
N ASP A 38 18.54 5.50 8.86
CA ASP A 38 18.93 4.62 7.76
C ASP A 38 18.54 3.15 8.02
N ILE A 39 17.50 2.89 8.82
CA ILE A 39 16.99 1.54 9.12
C ILE A 39 15.67 1.32 8.39
N TYR A 40 15.57 0.17 7.73
CA TYR A 40 14.41 -0.27 6.96
C TYR A 40 13.99 -1.67 7.41
N ALA A 41 12.70 -1.92 7.60
CA ALA A 41 12.16 -3.25 7.78
C ALA A 41 11.76 -3.82 6.41
N VAL A 42 12.30 -4.99 6.08
CA VAL A 42 12.09 -5.67 4.81
C VAL A 42 11.45 -7.02 5.09
N SER A 43 10.19 -7.19 4.70
CA SER A 43 9.54 -8.50 4.67
C SER A 43 9.68 -9.10 3.29
N THR A 44 9.91 -10.40 3.23
CA THR A 44 9.94 -11.17 2.00
C THR A 44 8.99 -12.35 2.10
N ILE A 45 8.09 -12.49 1.13
CA ILE A 45 7.23 -13.66 0.97
C ILE A 45 7.78 -14.44 -0.21
N THR A 46 8.23 -15.66 0.03
CA THR A 46 8.72 -16.55 -1.03
C THR A 46 7.61 -17.55 -1.34
N VAL A 47 7.03 -17.46 -2.54
CA VAL A 47 6.02 -18.42 -2.99
C VAL A 47 6.73 -19.75 -3.29
N GLY A 48 6.54 -20.73 -2.40
CA GLY A 48 7.12 -22.06 -2.53
C GLY A 48 6.66 -22.78 -3.81
N ALA A 49 7.55 -23.56 -4.42
CA ALA A 49 7.23 -24.30 -5.63
C ALA A 49 6.24 -25.42 -5.32
N HIS A 50 5.01 -25.35 -5.87
CA HIS A 50 4.19 -26.55 -6.01
C HIS A 50 4.93 -27.53 -6.94
N LYS A 51 5.46 -28.63 -6.41
CA LYS A 51 5.80 -29.81 -7.22
C LYS A 51 4.48 -30.34 -7.81
N GLY A 52 4.15 -29.89 -9.01
CA GLY A 52 3.04 -30.43 -9.77
C GLY A 52 3.26 -31.92 -10.03
N LEU A 53 2.18 -32.70 -9.93
CA LEU A 53 2.12 -34.09 -10.36
C LEU A 53 2.47 -34.19 -11.85
N ALA A 54 3.73 -34.51 -12.16
CA ALA A 54 4.13 -35.12 -13.41
C ALA A 54 5.40 -35.94 -13.14
N ASP A 55 5.39 -37.17 -13.65
CA ASP A 55 6.47 -38.16 -13.63
C ASP A 55 6.74 -38.89 -12.30
N LYS A 56 5.81 -39.79 -11.95
CA LYS A 56 6.18 -41.04 -11.25
C LYS A 56 6.81 -41.98 -12.26
N GLU A 57 8.10 -41.84 -12.52
CA GLU A 57 8.94 -42.95 -12.97
C GLU A 57 10.30 -42.93 -12.25
N ASN A 58 10.47 -43.91 -11.36
CA ASN A 58 11.72 -44.51 -10.87
C ASN A 58 12.92 -43.60 -10.53
N THR A 59 12.99 -43.14 -9.26
CA THR A 59 14.26 -43.04 -8.50
C THR A 59 13.98 -43.29 -7.02
N PRO A 60 14.75 -44.13 -6.31
CA PRO A 60 14.62 -44.29 -4.86
C PRO A 60 15.39 -43.19 -4.12
N ASP A 61 14.83 -42.81 -2.98
CA ASP A 61 15.45 -42.19 -1.82
C ASP A 61 16.38 -40.98 -2.07
N ASN A 62 15.82 -39.78 -1.90
CA ASN A 62 16.58 -38.69 -1.29
C ASN A 62 15.64 -37.78 -0.48
N ASP A 63 16.12 -37.41 0.70
CA ASP A 63 15.38 -36.86 1.82
C ASP A 63 14.46 -35.67 1.50
N GLY A 64 13.30 -35.66 2.15
CA GLY A 64 12.27 -34.64 2.05
C GLY A 64 12.70 -33.33 2.69
N ASP A 65 13.23 -32.42 1.89
CA ASP A 65 13.25 -31.00 2.21
C ASP A 65 11.92 -30.38 1.72
N GLY A 66 10.89 -30.51 2.57
CA GLY A 66 9.64 -29.80 2.37
C GLY A 66 9.89 -28.33 2.61
N SER A 67 10.03 -27.54 1.54
CA SER A 67 10.26 -26.09 1.65
C SER A 67 9.03 -25.43 2.30
N ALA A 68 9.05 -25.29 3.62
CA ALA A 68 8.10 -24.47 4.35
C ALA A 68 8.30 -23.02 3.92
N SER A 69 7.25 -22.38 3.40
CA SER A 69 7.23 -20.95 3.14
C SER A 69 7.26 -20.20 4.47
N SER A 70 8.45 -19.84 4.93
CA SER A 70 8.63 -19.01 6.12
C SER A 70 8.73 -17.54 5.71
N SER A 71 7.81 -16.71 6.19
CA SER A 71 7.92 -15.26 6.07
C SER A 71 8.78 -14.72 7.22
N THR A 72 9.71 -13.82 6.93
CA THR A 72 10.56 -13.16 7.93
C THR A 72 10.64 -11.68 7.65
N VAL A 73 10.62 -10.84 8.69
CA VAL A 73 10.90 -9.41 8.60
C VAL A 73 12.34 -9.17 9.04
N ARG A 74 13.15 -8.54 8.19
CA ARG A 74 14.55 -8.20 8.47
C ARG A 74 14.68 -6.70 8.65
N LEU A 75 15.26 -6.25 9.75
CA LEU A 75 15.72 -4.88 9.90
C LEU A 75 17.08 -4.75 9.21
N VAL A 76 17.19 -3.86 8.24
CA VAL A 76 18.38 -3.67 7.41
C VAL A 76 18.83 -2.22 7.50
N ASN A 77 20.13 -2.00 7.65
CA ASN A 77 20.72 -0.68 7.52
C ASN A 77 20.91 -0.34 6.03
N GLY A 78 20.34 0.75 5.53
CA GLY A 78 20.30 1.10 4.11
C GLY A 78 21.67 1.40 3.49
N SER A 79 22.57 2.06 4.21
CA SER A 79 23.91 2.40 3.72
C SER A 79 24.83 1.18 3.60
N SER A 80 24.73 0.25 4.56
CA SER A 80 25.59 -0.94 4.59
C SER A 80 24.93 -2.19 4.02
N LEU A 81 23.61 -2.16 3.81
CA LEU A 81 22.75 -3.29 3.46
C LEU A 81 22.90 -4.49 4.42
N ARG A 82 23.36 -4.25 5.65
CA ARG A 82 23.53 -5.29 6.65
C ARG A 82 22.28 -5.47 7.47
N GLU A 83 21.95 -6.72 7.75
CA GLU A 83 20.90 -7.09 8.67
C GLU A 83 21.31 -6.72 10.11
N VAL A 84 20.42 -6.01 10.79
CA VAL A 84 20.54 -5.58 12.18
C VAL A 84 19.78 -6.54 13.10
N CYS A 85 18.62 -7.03 12.66
CA CYS A 85 17.77 -7.94 13.39
C CYS A 85 16.84 -8.71 12.44
N SER A 86 16.47 -9.94 12.78
CA SER A 86 15.43 -10.71 12.10
C SER A 86 14.29 -11.00 13.06
N ILE A 87 13.08 -10.76 12.60
CA ILE A 87 11.81 -11.02 13.27
C ILE A 87 11.12 -12.16 12.50
N PRO A 88 10.98 -13.37 13.09
CA PRO A 88 10.25 -14.45 12.45
C PRO A 88 8.75 -14.16 12.42
N ALA A 89 8.04 -14.64 11.39
CA ALA A 89 6.57 -14.55 11.37
C ALA A 89 5.93 -15.44 12.45
N GLU A 90 6.50 -16.62 12.72
CA GLU A 90 6.11 -17.54 13.79
C GLU A 90 6.99 -17.32 15.02
N ASP A 91 6.36 -17.03 16.16
CA ASP A 91 7.06 -17.00 17.44
C ASP A 91 7.17 -18.45 17.96
N ARG A 92 8.38 -19.02 17.96
CA ARG A 92 8.64 -20.40 18.46
C ARG A 92 8.33 -20.59 19.95
N GLU A 93 8.01 -19.54 20.69
CA GLU A 93 7.76 -19.58 22.14
C GLU A 93 6.29 -19.88 22.48
N ASP A 94 5.37 -19.84 21.50
CA ASP A 94 3.92 -20.00 21.73
C ASP A 94 3.41 -21.46 21.67
N ASP A 95 4.29 -22.45 21.44
CA ASP A 95 3.94 -23.88 21.52
C ASP A 95 3.58 -24.35 22.95
N VAL A 96 3.67 -23.49 23.97
CA VAL A 96 3.49 -23.87 25.38
C VAL A 96 2.14 -23.41 25.98
N MET A 97 1.29 -22.69 25.24
CA MET A 97 -0.02 -22.24 25.76
C MET A 97 -1.22 -22.68 24.91
N MET A 98 -1.01 -23.61 23.97
CA MET A 98 -2.12 -24.37 23.40
C MET A 98 -2.65 -25.30 24.49
N GLY A 99 -3.87 -25.06 24.96
CA GLY A 99 -4.55 -26.00 25.86
C GLY A 99 -4.64 -27.39 25.23
N ASP A 100 -4.74 -28.40 26.09
CA ASP A 100 -4.73 -29.87 25.84
C ASP A 100 -5.73 -30.43 24.78
N ASP A 101 -6.31 -29.60 23.92
CA ASP A 101 -7.03 -30.03 22.72
C ASP A 101 -6.06 -30.04 21.52
N ASP A 102 -5.11 -30.98 21.58
CA ASP A 102 -4.16 -31.31 20.52
C ASP A 102 -4.86 -31.73 19.23
N ASP A 103 -5.16 -30.74 18.41
CA ASP A 103 -5.19 -30.85 16.95
C ASP A 103 -3.93 -30.12 16.46
N GLU A 104 -2.74 -30.66 16.78
CA GLU A 104 -1.50 -30.36 16.04
C GLU A 104 -1.81 -30.65 14.55
N ARG A 105 -2.26 -29.64 13.82
CA ARG A 105 -2.50 -29.74 12.37
C ARG A 105 -1.20 -29.40 11.67
N PRO A 106 -0.39 -30.40 11.26
CA PRO A 106 0.82 -30.14 10.49
C PRO A 106 0.43 -29.43 9.19
N GLY A 107 0.98 -28.23 8.97
CA GLY A 107 0.81 -27.49 7.72
C GLY A 107 -0.12 -26.28 7.81
N ARG A 108 0.04 -25.42 8.81
CA ARG A 108 -0.34 -23.99 8.72
C ARG A 108 0.93 -23.16 8.75
N THR A 109 1.00 -22.11 7.93
CA THR A 109 2.17 -21.22 7.86
C THR A 109 1.74 -19.79 8.17
N VAL A 110 2.57 -19.01 8.86
CA VAL A 110 2.30 -17.58 9.09
C VAL A 110 2.98 -16.72 8.03
N GLU A 111 2.19 -15.85 7.39
CA GLU A 111 2.66 -14.90 6.39
C GLU A 111 2.53 -13.45 6.89
N VAL A 112 3.53 -12.61 6.59
CA VAL A 112 3.48 -11.18 6.91
C VAL A 112 2.64 -10.45 5.86
N SER A 113 1.53 -9.86 6.28
CA SER A 113 0.59 -9.18 5.40
C SER A 113 0.83 -7.66 5.32
N SER A 114 1.31 -7.02 6.39
CA SER A 114 1.51 -5.56 6.41
C SER A 114 2.59 -5.10 7.40
N LEU A 115 3.15 -3.92 7.12
CA LEU A 115 4.11 -3.23 7.99
C LEU A 115 3.65 -1.78 8.17
N ALA A 116 3.84 -1.23 9.37
CA ALA A 116 3.63 0.18 9.67
C ALA A 116 4.55 0.62 10.81
N THR A 117 4.89 1.90 10.86
CA THR A 117 5.69 2.48 11.95
C THR A 117 4.98 3.66 12.59
N PHE A 118 5.22 3.85 13.89
CA PHE A 118 4.78 5.04 14.61
C PHE A 118 5.76 5.44 15.72
N ASP A 119 5.62 6.68 16.18
CA ASP A 119 6.33 7.23 17.33
C ASP A 119 5.30 7.67 18.38
N LEU A 120 5.66 7.56 19.67
CA LEU A 120 4.86 8.03 20.80
C LEU A 120 5.09 9.52 21.12
N GLY A 121 6.07 10.17 20.51
CA GLY A 121 6.35 11.60 20.71
C GLY A 121 7.06 11.94 22.02
N ASP A 122 7.17 10.99 22.97
CA ASP A 122 7.96 11.14 24.20
C ASP A 122 9.47 10.98 23.96
N ALA A 123 9.87 10.58 22.75
CA ALA A 123 11.24 10.40 22.31
C ALA A 123 11.90 11.73 21.91
N GLY A 124 12.03 12.65 22.87
CA GLY A 124 13.09 13.65 22.76
C GLY A 124 14.44 12.93 22.62
N ASP A 125 15.13 13.14 21.49
CA ASP A 125 16.48 12.66 21.13
C ASP A 125 16.77 11.14 21.18
N SER A 126 15.86 10.27 21.65
CA SER A 126 16.15 8.82 21.77
C SER A 126 16.01 8.05 20.45
N GLY A 127 15.28 8.58 19.47
CA GLY A 127 15.11 7.97 18.15
C GLY A 127 14.35 6.63 18.16
N ILE A 128 13.67 6.30 19.25
CA ILE A 128 12.90 5.06 19.40
C ILE A 128 11.69 5.10 18.46
N VAL A 129 11.49 4.03 17.71
CA VAL A 129 10.33 3.86 16.82
C VAL A 129 9.69 2.52 17.07
N TYR A 130 8.36 2.46 16.94
CA TYR A 130 7.61 1.21 17.03
C TYR A 130 7.29 0.70 15.64
N LEU A 131 7.63 -0.57 15.37
CA LEU A 131 7.30 -1.29 14.15
C LEU A 131 6.13 -2.24 14.41
N CYS A 132 5.04 -2.03 13.71
CA CYS A 132 3.92 -2.94 13.63
C CYS A 132 4.14 -3.96 12.50
N VAL A 133 3.98 -5.23 12.81
CA VAL A 133 3.98 -6.34 11.86
C VAL A 133 2.61 -7.01 11.89
N GLY A 134 1.88 -6.87 10.79
CA GLY A 134 0.63 -7.58 10.54
C GLY A 134 0.93 -8.92 9.89
N SER A 135 0.32 -9.98 10.39
CA SER A 135 0.51 -11.34 9.86
C SER A 135 -0.80 -12.13 9.88
N CYS A 136 -0.90 -13.15 9.04
CA CYS A 136 -2.05 -14.06 8.99
C CYS A 136 -1.60 -15.52 8.91
N VAL A 137 -2.48 -16.41 9.36
CA VAL A 137 -2.29 -17.85 9.27
C VAL A 137 -2.90 -18.33 7.95
N VAL A 138 -2.09 -18.92 7.08
CA VAL A 138 -2.54 -19.49 5.81
C VAL A 138 -2.41 -21.02 5.82
N PRO A 139 -3.28 -21.75 5.10
CA PRO A 139 -3.11 -23.17 4.84
C PRO A 139 -1.72 -23.45 4.25
N GLY A 140 -0.97 -24.35 4.89
CA GLY A 140 0.34 -24.76 4.43
C GLY A 140 0.25 -25.74 3.26
N PRO A 141 1.35 -25.92 2.50
CA PRO A 141 1.36 -26.71 1.26
C PRO A 141 1.08 -28.22 1.47
N ALA A 142 1.12 -28.71 2.71
CA ALA A 142 0.87 -30.11 3.07
C ALA A 142 -0.60 -30.40 3.45
N GLN A 143 -1.47 -29.39 3.54
CA GLN A 143 -2.85 -29.57 3.96
C GLN A 143 -3.70 -30.18 2.82
N PRO A 144 -4.59 -31.15 3.12
CA PRO A 144 -5.51 -31.68 2.12
C PRO A 144 -6.45 -30.57 1.61
N PRO A 145 -6.80 -30.57 0.31
CA PRO A 145 -7.61 -29.53 -0.34
C PRO A 145 -9.07 -29.45 0.15
N GLU A 146 -9.44 -30.25 1.15
CA GLU A 146 -10.79 -30.26 1.75
C GLU A 146 -11.02 -29.13 2.76
N ILE A 147 -9.97 -28.43 3.22
CA ILE A 147 -10.11 -27.20 4.01
C ILE A 147 -10.16 -26.02 3.03
N ASP A 148 -11.34 -25.79 2.47
CA ASP A 148 -11.64 -24.67 1.56
C ASP A 148 -11.80 -23.36 2.36
N GLU A 149 -10.72 -22.92 3.01
CA GLU A 149 -10.67 -21.60 3.63
C GLU A 149 -10.29 -20.56 2.58
N ALA A 150 -11.30 -19.98 1.93
CA ALA A 150 -11.11 -19.01 0.84
C ALA A 150 -10.47 -17.69 1.28
N GLU A 151 -10.60 -17.31 2.56
CA GLU A 151 -9.98 -16.13 3.15
C GLU A 151 -9.50 -16.47 4.58
N PRO A 152 -8.28 -16.07 5.00
CA PRO A 152 -7.78 -16.37 6.33
C PRO A 152 -8.67 -15.80 7.43
N SER A 153 -9.00 -16.64 8.41
CA SER A 153 -9.83 -16.30 9.57
C SER A 153 -9.03 -15.85 10.79
N LYS A 154 -7.71 -16.07 10.80
CA LYS A 154 -6.82 -15.78 11.93
C LYS A 154 -5.60 -14.97 11.51
N GLY A 155 -5.29 -13.92 12.27
CA GLY A 155 -4.07 -13.15 12.12
C GLY A 155 -3.65 -12.44 13.40
N PHE A 156 -2.53 -11.73 13.31
CA PHE A 156 -1.89 -11.07 14.45
C PHE A 156 -1.37 -9.70 14.07
N VAL A 157 -1.49 -8.75 15.00
CA VAL A 157 -0.78 -7.47 14.96
C VAL A 157 0.25 -7.49 16.10
N LYS A 158 1.53 -7.57 15.72
CA LYS A 158 2.68 -7.58 16.64
C LYS A 158 3.34 -6.22 16.61
N VAL A 159 3.71 -5.67 17.76
CA VAL A 159 4.41 -4.39 17.85
C VAL A 159 5.78 -4.60 18.47
N TYR A 160 6.79 -4.09 17.79
CA TYR A 160 8.18 -4.16 18.20
C TYR A 160 8.71 -2.77 18.50
N ARG A 161 9.31 -2.58 19.67
CA ARG A 161 10.10 -1.39 20.00
C ARG A 161 11.46 -1.54 19.34
N ILE A 162 11.85 -0.54 18.55
CA ILE A 162 13.15 -0.46 17.90
C ILE A 162 13.93 0.68 18.51
N ASP A 163 15.06 0.35 19.12
CA ASP A 163 15.97 1.30 19.73
C ASP A 163 17.26 1.34 18.90
N PRO A 164 17.43 2.35 18.02
CA PRO A 164 18.61 2.43 17.16
C PRO A 164 19.90 2.67 17.97
N THR A 165 19.80 3.18 19.20
CA THR A 165 20.94 3.52 20.05
C THR A 165 21.44 2.33 20.89
N ALA A 166 20.62 1.29 21.05
CA ALA A 166 20.95 0.08 21.79
C ALA A 166 22.25 -0.59 21.32
N SER A 167 22.53 -0.54 20.01
CA SER A 167 23.77 -1.08 19.41
C SER A 167 25.03 -0.30 19.80
N LEU A 168 24.89 0.97 20.21
CA LEU A 168 26.01 1.90 20.48
C LEU A 168 26.34 2.00 21.97
N LEU A 169 25.38 1.74 22.86
CA LEU A 169 25.48 2.04 24.30
C LEU A 169 25.57 0.80 25.21
N GLY A 170 25.27 -0.42 24.73
CA GLY A 170 25.11 -1.59 25.60
C GLY A 170 26.08 -2.75 25.35
N GLY A 171 26.52 -3.40 26.44
CA GLY A 171 27.08 -4.76 26.41
C GLY A 171 26.05 -5.80 25.96
N ALA A 172 26.44 -7.08 25.97
CA ALA A 172 25.78 -8.23 25.31
C ALA A 172 24.24 -8.41 25.47
N ASP A 173 23.57 -7.66 26.36
CA ASP A 173 22.13 -7.80 26.69
C ASP A 173 21.22 -6.70 26.10
N SER A 174 21.76 -5.66 25.43
CA SER A 174 20.91 -4.61 24.84
C SER A 174 20.32 -5.05 23.49
N LYS A 175 19.00 -5.30 23.46
CA LYS A 175 18.29 -5.72 22.24
C LYS A 175 17.87 -4.50 21.41
N VAL A 176 18.28 -4.47 20.15
CA VAL A 176 17.87 -3.44 19.17
C VAL A 176 16.39 -3.49 18.85
N CYS A 177 15.80 -4.68 18.96
CA CYS A 177 14.40 -4.94 18.64
C CYS A 177 13.80 -5.86 19.71
N GLU A 178 12.65 -5.47 20.24
CA GLU A 178 11.93 -6.19 21.28
C GLU A 178 10.43 -6.14 20.99
N ARG A 179 9.74 -7.29 21.05
CA ARG A 179 8.28 -7.33 20.97
C ARG A 179 7.69 -6.77 22.26
N VAL A 180 6.94 -5.67 22.15
CA VAL A 180 6.29 -5.03 23.30
C VAL A 180 4.83 -5.45 23.47
N THR A 181 4.16 -5.84 22.39
CA THR A 181 2.78 -6.32 22.46
C THR A 181 2.37 -7.15 21.24
N MET A 182 1.31 -7.92 21.39
CA MET A 182 0.68 -8.72 20.34
C MET A 182 -0.82 -8.76 20.61
N ILE A 183 -1.62 -8.60 19.56
CA ILE A 183 -3.05 -8.90 19.59
C ILE A 183 -3.41 -9.87 18.47
N GLU A 184 -4.38 -10.73 18.73
CA GLU A 184 -4.99 -11.60 17.73
C GLU A 184 -6.15 -10.85 17.05
N VAL A 185 -6.25 -10.98 15.72
CA VAL A 185 -7.31 -10.41 14.90
C VAL A 185 -8.02 -11.51 14.11
N ALA A 186 -9.33 -11.33 13.90
CA ALA A 186 -10.19 -12.28 13.20
C ALA A 186 -10.11 -12.11 11.67
N GLY A 187 -8.90 -12.24 11.11
CA GLY A 187 -8.64 -12.12 9.68
C GLY A 187 -7.23 -11.68 9.35
N VAL A 188 -7.04 -11.17 8.13
CA VAL A 188 -5.77 -10.66 7.63
C VAL A 188 -5.66 -9.15 7.87
N PRO A 189 -4.66 -8.66 8.61
CA PRO A 189 -4.37 -7.23 8.68
C PRO A 189 -3.70 -6.76 7.37
N TYR A 190 -4.48 -6.38 6.36
CA TYR A 190 -3.99 -6.03 5.01
C TYR A 190 -3.17 -4.74 4.97
N GLN A 191 -3.56 -3.72 5.74
CA GLN A 191 -2.85 -2.45 5.84
C GLN A 191 -2.98 -1.88 7.25
N MET A 192 -1.91 -1.25 7.73
CA MET A 192 -1.89 -0.55 9.02
C MET A 192 -1.43 0.90 8.82
N ALA A 193 -1.90 1.78 9.69
CA ALA A 193 -1.47 3.18 9.76
C ALA A 193 -1.68 3.72 11.17
N SER A 194 -0.87 4.71 11.56
CA SER A 194 -1.05 5.42 12.81
C SER A 194 -1.72 6.78 12.61
N MET A 195 -2.40 7.24 13.66
CA MET A 195 -3.11 8.52 13.69
C MET A 195 -2.94 9.14 15.06
N VAL A 196 -2.59 10.43 15.11
CA VAL A 196 -2.59 11.20 16.36
C VAL A 196 -3.80 12.11 16.36
N ASP A 197 -4.59 12.06 17.43
CA ASP A 197 -5.66 13.04 17.66
C ASP A 197 -5.06 14.34 18.21
N GLU A 198 -5.00 15.38 17.36
CA GLU A 198 -4.43 16.68 17.71
C GLU A 198 -5.06 17.30 18.98
N GLY A 199 -6.33 17.00 19.26
CA GLY A 199 -7.02 17.57 20.43
C GLY A 199 -6.65 16.92 21.76
N SER A 200 -6.35 15.61 21.76
CA SER A 200 -6.05 14.85 22.98
C SER A 200 -4.60 14.36 23.07
N ASN A 201 -3.81 14.55 22.01
CA ASN A 201 -2.48 14.00 21.81
C ASN A 201 -2.42 12.46 22.00
N LYS A 202 -3.53 11.78 21.73
CA LYS A 202 -3.61 10.32 21.82
C LYS A 202 -3.26 9.69 20.49
N LEU A 203 -2.46 8.62 20.55
CA LEU A 203 -2.10 7.80 19.40
C LEU A 203 -3.10 6.67 19.20
N PHE A 204 -3.50 6.48 17.95
CA PHE A 204 -4.33 5.37 17.52
C PHE A 204 -3.63 4.59 16.41
N LEU A 205 -3.73 3.27 16.46
CA LEU A 205 -3.35 2.36 15.39
C LEU A 205 -4.62 1.92 14.66
N LEU A 206 -4.65 2.10 13.34
CA LEU A 206 -5.72 1.63 12.48
C LEU A 206 -5.22 0.41 11.72
N CYS A 207 -6.06 -0.61 11.61
CA CYS A 207 -5.80 -1.82 10.84
C CYS A 207 -7.00 -2.12 9.95
N THR A 208 -6.77 -2.44 8.69
CA THR A 208 -7.79 -3.10 7.87
C THR A 208 -7.68 -4.61 8.03
N VAL A 209 -8.73 -5.24 8.55
CA VAL A 209 -8.81 -6.67 8.81
C VAL A 209 -9.96 -7.26 8.00
N ASN A 210 -9.67 -8.00 6.94
CA ASN A 210 -10.66 -8.48 5.97
C ASN A 210 -11.58 -7.35 5.48
N ASN A 211 -12.86 -7.38 5.83
CA ASN A 211 -13.83 -6.35 5.48
C ASN A 211 -14.03 -5.28 6.58
N VAL A 212 -13.18 -5.23 7.60
CA VAL A 212 -13.34 -4.36 8.78
C VAL A 212 -12.20 -3.36 8.86
N VAL A 213 -12.50 -2.12 9.25
CA VAL A 213 -11.51 -1.17 9.77
C VAL A 213 -11.60 -1.18 11.28
N GLU A 214 -10.51 -1.56 11.94
CA GLU A 214 -10.40 -1.60 13.40
C GLU A 214 -9.49 -0.46 13.87
N VAL A 215 -9.90 0.22 14.95
CA VAL A 215 -9.13 1.30 15.57
C VAL A 215 -8.76 0.90 16.98
N TYR A 216 -7.47 0.97 17.28
CA TYR A 216 -6.87 0.64 18.56
C TYR A 216 -6.28 1.90 19.20
N ALA A 217 -6.60 2.17 20.46
CA ALA A 217 -5.86 3.13 21.27
C ALA A 217 -4.52 2.50 21.65
N VAL A 218 -3.43 3.25 21.45
CA VAL A 218 -2.09 2.86 21.90
C VAL A 218 -1.87 3.46 23.27
N GLU A 219 -1.78 2.63 24.29
CA GLU A 219 -1.54 3.06 25.67
C GLU A 219 -0.20 2.53 26.16
N GLN A 220 0.57 3.38 26.83
CA GLN A 220 1.82 3.00 27.45
C GLN A 220 1.55 2.42 28.84
N GLU A 221 2.09 1.24 29.11
CA GLU A 221 1.98 0.62 30.43
C GLU A 221 3.11 1.11 31.35
N PRO A 222 2.90 1.16 32.68
CA PRO A 222 3.91 1.62 33.64
C PRO A 222 5.22 0.81 33.60
N GLU A 223 5.14 -0.44 33.14
CA GLU A 223 6.26 -1.38 33.06
C GLU A 223 7.08 -1.24 31.76
N GLY A 224 6.73 -0.28 30.89
CA GLY A 224 7.44 -0.01 29.63
C GLY A 224 6.88 -0.75 28.41
N GLY A 225 5.83 -1.57 28.60
CA GLY A 225 5.08 -2.22 27.54
C GLY A 225 4.08 -1.30 26.84
N LEU A 226 3.45 -1.82 25.77
CA LEU A 226 2.33 -1.17 25.10
C LEU A 226 1.08 -2.03 25.19
N ARG A 227 -0.07 -1.38 25.32
CA ARG A 227 -1.38 -2.03 25.24
C ARG A 227 -2.16 -1.47 24.07
N LEU A 228 -2.68 -2.36 23.22
CA LEU A 228 -3.60 -2.01 22.15
C LEU A 228 -5.04 -2.26 22.62
N GLY A 229 -5.73 -1.19 22.99
CA GLY A 229 -7.13 -1.25 23.42
C GLY A 229 -8.07 -0.99 22.24
N ILE A 230 -8.96 -1.92 21.93
CA ILE A 230 -9.92 -1.68 20.84
C ILE A 230 -10.88 -0.54 21.18
N VAL A 231 -11.00 0.42 20.26
CA VAL A 231 -11.86 1.60 20.41
C VAL A 231 -13.13 1.43 19.60
N THR A 232 -13.01 1.08 18.32
CA THR A 232 -14.16 0.92 17.43
C THR A 232 -13.84 0.02 16.24
N LYS A 233 -14.88 -0.53 15.64
CA LYS A 233 -14.83 -1.32 14.40
C LYS A 233 -15.85 -0.79 13.42
N ARG A 234 -15.50 -0.75 12.13
CA ARG A 234 -16.43 -0.45 11.05
C ARG A 234 -16.35 -1.52 9.99
N HIS A 235 -17.44 -2.26 9.81
CA HIS A 235 -17.60 -3.16 8.68
C HIS A 235 -17.81 -2.33 7.40
N LEU A 236 -16.99 -2.65 6.39
CA LEU A 236 -17.13 -2.24 5.01
C LEU A 236 -17.67 -3.42 4.20
N HIS A 237 -17.55 -3.39 2.87
CA HIS A 237 -18.29 -4.31 2.02
C HIS A 237 -17.61 -5.65 1.86
N ILE A 238 -16.50 -5.70 1.13
CA ILE A 238 -15.92 -6.96 0.64
C ILE A 238 -14.53 -7.18 1.21
N ALA A 239 -13.55 -6.36 0.85
CA ALA A 239 -12.18 -6.53 1.35
C ALA A 239 -11.47 -5.18 1.39
N SER A 240 -11.14 -4.73 2.60
CA SER A 240 -10.48 -3.44 2.86
C SER A 240 -8.97 -3.61 2.74
N ILE A 241 -8.45 -3.56 1.52
CA ILE A 241 -7.04 -3.93 1.27
C ILE A 241 -6.13 -2.72 1.47
N PHE A 242 -6.55 -1.55 1.00
CA PHE A 242 -5.72 -0.35 1.03
C PHE A 242 -6.28 0.67 2.01
N MET A 243 -5.40 1.35 2.74
CA MET A 243 -5.80 2.39 3.68
C MET A 243 -4.76 3.50 3.74
N GLN A 244 -5.24 4.74 3.81
CA GLN A 244 -4.43 5.91 4.14
C GLN A 244 -5.16 6.76 5.17
N VAL A 245 -4.38 7.48 5.97
CA VAL A 245 -4.88 8.34 7.04
C VAL A 245 -4.32 9.76 6.83
N GLN A 246 -5.16 10.78 6.99
CA GLN A 246 -4.77 12.18 7.01
C GLN A 246 -5.59 12.90 8.09
N GLY A 247 -4.93 13.34 9.16
CA GLY A 247 -5.63 13.83 10.36
C GLY A 247 -6.61 12.77 10.86
N ASN A 248 -7.88 13.13 11.04
CA ASN A 248 -8.93 12.20 11.45
C ASN A 248 -9.70 11.54 10.30
N LYS A 249 -9.27 11.73 9.05
CA LYS A 249 -9.89 11.13 7.86
C LYS A 249 -9.15 9.86 7.46
N VAL A 250 -9.91 8.87 7.05
CA VAL A 250 -9.40 7.56 6.64
C VAL A 250 -9.97 7.23 5.26
N ALA A 251 -9.11 7.09 4.25
CA ALA A 251 -9.50 6.63 2.93
C ALA A 251 -9.21 5.13 2.84
N VAL A 252 -10.22 4.34 2.45
CA VAL A 252 -10.13 2.89 2.38
C VAL A 252 -10.49 2.42 0.98
N GLY A 253 -9.59 1.68 0.34
CA GLY A 253 -9.78 1.04 -0.95
C GLY A 253 -10.28 -0.39 -0.77
N ASP A 254 -11.47 -0.66 -1.27
CA ASP A 254 -12.07 -1.99 -1.36
C ASP A 254 -11.82 -2.57 -2.76
N MET A 255 -11.39 -3.84 -2.82
CA MET A 255 -11.06 -4.52 -4.09
C MET A 255 -12.18 -4.51 -5.13
N THR A 256 -13.44 -4.31 -4.71
CA THR A 256 -14.60 -4.43 -5.61
C THR A 256 -15.49 -3.20 -5.65
N ARG A 257 -15.62 -2.49 -4.52
CA ARG A 257 -16.55 -1.36 -4.35
C ARG A 257 -15.86 0.01 -4.42
N GLY A 258 -14.57 0.05 -4.77
CA GLY A 258 -13.81 1.28 -4.93
C GLY A 258 -13.42 1.91 -3.60
N VAL A 259 -13.57 3.22 -3.46
CA VAL A 259 -13.02 3.98 -2.32
C VAL A 259 -14.12 4.46 -1.37
N THR A 260 -13.88 4.29 -0.07
CA THR A 260 -14.71 4.82 1.02
C THR A 260 -13.91 5.83 1.82
N LEU A 261 -14.48 7.01 2.05
CA LEU A 261 -13.92 8.02 2.96
C LEU A 261 -14.64 7.95 4.30
N LEU A 262 -13.88 7.66 5.35
CA LEU A 262 -14.35 7.60 6.73
C LEU A 262 -13.78 8.78 7.53
N GLN A 263 -14.42 9.07 8.66
CA GLN A 263 -13.94 10.01 9.67
C GLN A 263 -14.02 9.39 11.05
N PHE A 264 -12.89 9.40 11.75
CA PHE A 264 -12.80 9.01 13.13
C PHE A 264 -13.08 10.21 14.03
N ASP A 265 -13.93 9.99 15.04
CA ASP A 265 -14.13 10.91 16.14
C ASP A 265 -13.67 10.25 17.44
N SER A 266 -12.54 10.74 17.96
CA SER A 266 -11.92 10.23 19.19
C SER A 266 -12.82 10.42 20.41
N LYS A 267 -13.65 11.47 20.45
CA LYS A 267 -14.52 11.78 21.60
C LYS A 267 -15.69 10.82 21.69
N SER A 268 -16.30 10.51 20.55
CA SER A 268 -17.39 9.53 20.47
C SER A 268 -16.91 8.09 20.26
N SER A 269 -15.60 7.88 20.07
CA SER A 269 -15.01 6.57 19.77
C SER A 269 -15.72 5.89 18.60
N SER A 270 -15.98 6.66 17.54
CA SER A 270 -16.77 6.21 16.40
C SER A 270 -16.07 6.46 15.07
N LEU A 271 -16.30 5.56 14.12
CA LEU A 271 -15.81 5.65 12.76
C LEU A 271 -17.01 5.74 11.81
N SER A 272 -17.21 6.93 11.25
CA SER A 272 -18.38 7.26 10.43
C SER A 272 -18.01 7.35 8.94
N GLU A 273 -18.94 6.96 8.07
CA GLU A 273 -18.77 7.10 6.63
C GLU A 273 -19.14 8.51 6.19
N LEU A 274 -18.19 9.22 5.57
CA LEU A 274 -18.40 10.56 5.06
C LEU A 274 -18.88 10.59 3.62
N ALA A 275 -18.29 9.73 2.79
CA ALA A 275 -18.58 9.65 1.36
C ALA A 275 -18.05 8.33 0.81
N ARG A 276 -18.62 7.92 -0.32
CA ARG A 276 -18.26 6.70 -1.02
C ARG A 276 -18.21 6.95 -2.51
N TYR A 277 -17.32 6.25 -3.20
CA TYR A 277 -17.28 6.22 -4.64
C TYR A 277 -18.40 5.30 -5.18
N GLU A 278 -19.26 5.81 -6.06
CA GLU A 278 -20.44 5.05 -6.52
C GLU A 278 -20.08 3.95 -7.54
N PHE A 279 -18.96 4.08 -8.25
CA PHE A 279 -18.58 3.15 -9.33
C PHE A 279 -17.66 2.03 -8.84
N SER A 280 -17.73 0.89 -9.52
CA SER A 280 -16.81 -0.21 -9.29
C SER A 280 -15.41 0.19 -9.76
N LEU A 281 -14.46 0.09 -8.85
CA LEU A 281 -13.07 0.43 -9.05
C LEU A 281 -12.26 -0.57 -8.24
N TRP A 282 -11.19 -1.10 -8.83
CA TRP A 282 -10.29 -2.04 -8.15
C TRP A 282 -9.00 -1.27 -7.86
N PRO A 283 -8.89 -0.63 -6.68
CA PRO A 283 -7.75 0.19 -6.37
C PRO A 283 -6.47 -0.66 -6.26
N THR A 284 -5.35 -0.11 -6.68
CA THR A 284 -4.00 -0.69 -6.57
C THR A 284 -3.08 0.15 -5.69
N ALA A 285 -3.38 1.44 -5.57
CA ALA A 285 -2.77 2.34 -4.59
C ALA A 285 -3.71 3.52 -4.30
N LEU A 286 -3.58 4.11 -3.11
CA LEU A 286 -4.27 5.36 -2.77
C LEU A 286 -3.40 6.26 -1.88
N GLN A 287 -3.61 7.57 -2.00
CA GLN A 287 -2.87 8.59 -1.24
C GLN A 287 -3.70 9.86 -1.05
N PHE A 288 -3.69 10.42 0.16
CA PHE A 288 -4.22 11.77 0.38
C PHE A 288 -3.27 12.84 -0.18
N LEU A 289 -3.84 13.83 -0.85
CA LEU A 289 -3.18 15.08 -1.22
C LEU A 289 -3.34 16.11 -0.09
N SER A 290 -2.48 17.13 -0.03
CA SER A 290 -2.56 18.16 1.03
C SER A 290 -3.86 18.96 0.98
N ASN A 291 -4.42 19.14 -0.21
CA ASN A 291 -5.72 19.79 -0.42
C ASN A 291 -6.93 18.91 -0.02
N GLY A 292 -6.70 17.72 0.54
CA GLY A 292 -7.73 16.80 1.02
C GLY A 292 -8.40 15.96 -0.07
N LYS A 293 -7.98 16.08 -1.34
CA LYS A 293 -8.35 15.14 -2.40
C LYS A 293 -7.64 13.80 -2.21
N ILE A 294 -8.17 12.77 -2.85
CA ILE A 294 -7.61 11.42 -2.79
C ILE A 294 -7.15 11.07 -4.20
N LEU A 295 -5.87 10.75 -4.35
CA LEU A 295 -5.34 10.14 -5.55
C LEU A 295 -5.50 8.62 -5.44
N VAL A 296 -6.02 8.01 -6.50
CA VAL A 296 -6.29 6.57 -6.57
C VAL A 296 -5.75 6.02 -7.88
N ALA A 297 -5.00 4.93 -7.82
CA ALA A 297 -4.64 4.13 -8.98
C ALA A 297 -5.51 2.86 -9.03
N ASP A 298 -5.81 2.36 -10.23
CA ASP A 298 -6.60 1.14 -10.42
C ASP A 298 -5.85 0.00 -11.12
N ASP A 299 -6.53 -1.13 -11.28
CA ASP A 299 -6.04 -2.34 -11.97
C ASP A 299 -6.00 -2.20 -13.50
N ARG A 300 -6.56 -1.12 -14.05
CA ARG A 300 -6.64 -0.80 -15.48
C ARG A 300 -5.67 0.33 -15.86
N PHE A 301 -4.61 0.51 -15.07
CA PHE A 301 -3.53 1.47 -15.34
C PHE A 301 -4.00 2.93 -15.37
N ASN A 302 -5.10 3.26 -14.68
CA ASN A 302 -5.65 4.60 -14.58
C ASN A 302 -5.29 5.27 -13.27
N LEU A 303 -5.32 6.60 -13.27
CA LEU A 303 -5.25 7.46 -12.10
C LEU A 303 -6.55 8.27 -12.01
N PHE A 304 -7.06 8.41 -10.79
CA PHE A 304 -8.23 9.21 -10.47
C PHE A 304 -7.91 10.17 -9.33
N LEU A 305 -8.31 11.42 -9.49
CA LEU A 305 -8.42 12.39 -8.42
C LEU A 305 -9.87 12.43 -7.95
N MET A 306 -10.08 12.08 -6.69
CA MET A 306 -11.38 12.06 -6.07
C MET A 306 -11.54 13.18 -5.05
N GLU A 307 -12.72 13.78 -5.03
CA GLU A 307 -13.10 14.82 -4.08
C GLU A 307 -14.48 14.53 -3.49
N ARG A 308 -14.64 14.80 -2.20
CA ARG A 308 -15.95 14.71 -1.54
C ARG A 308 -16.83 15.87 -2.02
N GLN A 309 -17.97 15.54 -2.62
CA GLN A 309 -18.96 16.51 -3.07
C GLN A 309 -20.35 16.20 -2.53
N ARG A 310 -21.18 17.24 -2.39
CA ARG A 310 -22.56 17.08 -1.90
C ARG A 310 -23.42 16.50 -3.01
N GLU A 311 -24.22 15.49 -2.70
CA GLU A 311 -25.19 14.93 -3.64
C GLU A 311 -26.38 15.89 -3.77
N ILE A 312 -26.62 16.37 -4.99
CA ILE A 312 -27.78 17.19 -5.32
C ILE A 312 -28.88 16.27 -5.83
N GLY A 313 -30.03 16.23 -5.15
CA GLY A 313 -31.25 15.56 -5.65
C GLY A 313 -31.40 14.06 -5.33
N LYS A 314 -30.40 13.40 -4.76
CA LYS A 314 -30.51 12.02 -4.22
C LYS A 314 -30.66 12.05 -2.70
N SER A 315 -31.87 12.19 -2.19
CA SER A 315 -32.16 11.97 -0.76
C SER A 315 -32.67 10.54 -0.56
N HIS A 316 -31.80 9.55 -0.71
CA HIS A 316 -32.14 8.19 -0.27
C HIS A 316 -31.92 8.09 1.24
N SER A 317 -32.90 7.55 1.98
CA SER A 317 -32.78 7.39 3.43
C SER A 317 -31.57 6.51 3.75
N GLY A 318 -30.54 7.09 4.35
CA GLY A 318 -29.32 6.38 4.75
C GLY A 318 -28.07 6.66 3.91
N SER A 319 -28.14 7.47 2.84
CA SER A 319 -26.92 7.98 2.19
C SER A 319 -26.36 9.17 2.98
N PRO A 320 -25.03 9.34 3.07
CA PRO A 320 -24.42 10.44 3.82
C PRO A 320 -24.71 11.84 3.23
N GLY A 321 -25.43 11.92 2.10
CA GLY A 321 -25.68 13.15 1.35
C GLY A 321 -24.44 13.70 0.63
N TYR A 322 -23.36 12.91 0.60
CA TYR A 322 -22.10 13.20 -0.06
C TYR A 322 -21.58 11.96 -0.78
N SER A 323 -21.02 12.15 -1.97
CA SER A 323 -20.29 11.12 -2.72
C SER A 323 -18.85 11.54 -2.95
N LEU A 324 -17.98 10.55 -3.16
CA LEU A 324 -16.68 10.81 -3.76
C LEU A 324 -16.90 10.89 -5.27
N GLN A 325 -16.52 12.01 -5.87
CA GLN A 325 -16.62 12.22 -7.31
C GLN A 325 -15.23 12.34 -7.92
N THR A 326 -15.08 11.79 -9.13
CA THR A 326 -13.88 11.97 -9.93
C THR A 326 -13.83 13.40 -10.44
N VAL A 327 -12.82 14.16 -10.01
CA VAL A 327 -12.55 15.55 -10.46
C VAL A 327 -11.35 15.63 -11.40
N GLY A 328 -10.60 14.54 -11.54
CA GLY A 328 -9.53 14.40 -12.52
C GLY A 328 -9.30 12.92 -12.81
N GLN A 329 -8.87 12.61 -14.02
CA GLN A 329 -8.66 11.25 -14.47
C GLN A 329 -7.65 11.20 -15.62
N LEU A 330 -6.86 10.13 -15.66
CA LEU A 330 -5.81 9.92 -16.67
C LEU A 330 -5.52 8.43 -16.82
N HIS A 331 -5.37 7.93 -18.05
CA HIS A 331 -4.74 6.63 -18.28
C HIS A 331 -3.21 6.77 -18.22
N LEU A 332 -2.60 6.24 -17.17
CA LEU A 332 -1.14 6.29 -16.97
C LEU A 332 -0.42 5.29 -17.87
N GLY A 333 -1.04 4.13 -18.13
CA GLY A 333 -0.44 3.04 -18.90
C GLY A 333 0.57 2.20 -18.12
N LEU A 334 0.71 2.43 -16.81
CA LEU A 334 1.59 1.69 -15.88
C LEU A 334 0.82 1.32 -14.62
N LEU A 335 1.07 0.13 -14.06
CA LEU A 335 0.33 -0.34 -12.89
C LEU A 335 1.01 0.19 -11.62
N THR A 336 0.41 1.21 -11.02
CA THR A 336 0.93 1.81 -9.78
C THR A 336 0.61 0.94 -8.58
N ASN A 337 1.63 0.48 -7.86
CA ASN A 337 1.47 -0.35 -6.66
C ASN A 337 1.71 0.45 -5.36
N CYS A 338 2.36 1.60 -5.46
CA CYS A 338 2.63 2.46 -4.31
C CYS A 338 2.65 3.92 -4.73
N ILE A 339 2.12 4.79 -3.86
CA ILE A 339 2.19 6.24 -3.99
C ILE A 339 2.85 6.76 -2.73
N ARG A 340 3.89 7.59 -2.87
CA ARG A 340 4.67 8.12 -1.76
C ARG A 340 4.82 9.62 -1.84
N PRO A 341 4.50 10.38 -0.79
CA PRO A 341 4.93 11.77 -0.70
C PRO A 341 6.47 11.83 -0.75
N GLY A 342 7.04 12.71 -1.57
CA GLY A 342 8.48 12.89 -1.65
C GLY A 342 9.00 13.34 -3.01
N SER A 343 10.30 13.62 -3.05
CA SER A 343 11.04 14.07 -4.24
C SER A 343 12.43 13.43 -4.28
N LEU A 344 12.96 13.21 -5.48
CA LEU A 344 14.34 12.72 -5.70
C LEU A 344 15.35 13.87 -5.89
N ARG A 345 14.94 15.13 -5.73
CA ARG A 345 15.81 16.29 -5.94
C ARG A 345 16.85 16.39 -4.82
N SER A 346 18.12 16.61 -5.17
CA SER A 346 19.19 16.79 -4.18
C SER A 346 18.97 18.07 -3.38
N ALA A 347 18.96 17.94 -2.04
CA ALA A 347 18.76 19.04 -1.10
C ALA A 347 19.88 20.11 -1.11
N THR A 348 20.94 19.93 -1.93
CA THR A 348 22.10 20.81 -2.00
C THR A 348 21.92 22.08 -2.84
N THR A 349 20.74 22.33 -3.42
CA THR A 349 20.52 23.57 -4.17
C THR A 349 19.96 24.63 -3.23
N THR A 350 20.73 25.69 -3.01
CA THR A 350 20.46 26.86 -2.16
C THR A 350 18.97 27.23 -2.00
N PRO A 351 18.52 27.67 -0.81
CA PRO A 351 17.14 28.09 -0.52
C PRO A 351 16.84 29.48 -1.11
N ASN A 352 17.14 29.67 -2.40
CA ASN A 352 16.92 30.91 -3.13
C ASN A 352 15.92 30.68 -4.25
N ARG A 353 14.68 30.44 -3.85
CA ARG A 353 13.45 30.90 -4.49
C ARG A 353 12.33 30.61 -3.50
N SER A 354 11.36 31.52 -3.42
CA SER A 354 10.09 31.31 -2.73
C SER A 354 9.31 30.20 -3.45
N ASP A 355 9.81 28.97 -3.37
CA ASP A 355 9.15 27.79 -3.88
C ASP A 355 8.00 27.53 -2.90
N GLU A 356 6.80 28.00 -3.25
CA GLU A 356 5.58 27.38 -2.73
C GLU A 356 5.62 25.92 -3.23
N GLU A 357 6.25 25.05 -2.44
CA GLU A 357 6.40 23.63 -2.72
C GLU A 357 5.02 22.97 -2.68
N GLY A 358 4.34 22.99 -3.83
CA GLY A 358 3.16 22.16 -4.05
C GLY A 358 3.51 20.69 -3.86
N ASP A 359 2.54 19.88 -3.41
CA ASP A 359 2.75 18.47 -3.12
C ASP A 359 3.46 17.73 -4.25
N GLN A 360 4.47 16.94 -3.90
CA GLN A 360 5.13 16.02 -4.80
C GLN A 360 5.00 14.59 -4.31
N PHE A 361 4.67 13.70 -5.24
CA PHE A 361 4.53 12.28 -5.01
C PHE A 361 5.34 11.47 -6.02
N LEU A 362 5.86 10.34 -5.56
CA LEU A 362 6.45 9.30 -6.39
C LEU A 362 5.47 8.13 -6.49
N LEU A 363 5.12 7.77 -7.72
CA LEU A 363 4.34 6.60 -8.05
C LEU A 363 5.32 5.50 -8.44
N CYS A 364 5.29 4.40 -7.71
CA CYS A 364 6.10 3.22 -7.98
C CYS A 364 5.25 2.18 -8.69
N THR A 365 5.71 1.74 -9.86
CA THR A 365 4.95 0.81 -10.71
C THR A 365 5.55 -0.60 -10.68
N ILE A 366 4.76 -1.61 -11.02
CA ILE A 366 5.24 -3.01 -11.05
C ILE A 366 6.27 -3.24 -12.15
N GLU A 367 6.24 -2.41 -13.20
CA GLU A 367 7.16 -2.45 -14.33
C GLU A 367 8.54 -1.85 -13.99
N GLY A 368 8.71 -1.34 -12.77
CA GLY A 368 9.96 -0.73 -12.30
C GLY A 368 10.12 0.74 -12.66
N ALA A 369 9.08 1.37 -13.22
CA ALA A 369 9.07 2.81 -13.48
C ALA A 369 8.79 3.60 -12.19
N LEU A 370 9.41 4.78 -12.09
CA LEU A 370 9.12 5.78 -11.07
C LEU A 370 8.54 7.01 -11.75
N VAL A 371 7.30 7.34 -11.43
CA VAL A 371 6.61 8.49 -12.01
C VAL A 371 6.53 9.60 -10.96
N SER A 372 6.97 10.80 -11.29
CA SER A 372 6.85 11.97 -10.43
C SER A 372 5.54 12.69 -10.70
N LEU A 373 4.67 12.79 -9.70
CA LEU A 373 3.46 13.59 -9.74
C LEU A 373 3.66 14.86 -8.92
N LYS A 374 3.36 16.02 -9.50
CA LYS A 374 3.46 17.31 -8.79
C LYS A 374 2.17 18.10 -8.92
N SER A 375 1.71 18.65 -7.80
CA SER A 375 0.58 19.57 -7.76
C SER A 375 0.96 20.90 -8.42
N ILE A 376 0.06 21.39 -9.27
CA ILE A 376 0.22 22.64 -10.01
C ILE A 376 -0.93 23.58 -9.59
N GLU A 377 -0.63 24.87 -9.46
CA GLU A 377 -1.66 25.87 -9.17
C GLU A 377 -2.68 25.95 -10.32
N ASN A 378 -3.97 26.09 -9.98
CA ASN A 378 -5.07 26.12 -10.97
C ASN A 378 -4.85 27.17 -12.08
N SER A 379 -4.25 28.32 -11.75
CA SER A 379 -3.96 29.39 -12.71
C SER A 379 -2.94 28.99 -13.79
N ALA A 380 -2.02 28.08 -13.45
CA ALA A 380 -1.01 27.54 -14.36
C ALA A 380 -1.54 26.36 -15.18
N VAL A 381 -2.43 25.54 -14.61
CA VAL A 381 -2.99 24.35 -15.28
C VAL A 381 -3.63 24.68 -16.62
N GLU A 382 -4.45 25.74 -16.70
CA GLU A 382 -5.12 26.10 -17.96
C GLU A 382 -4.11 26.45 -19.07
N ARG A 383 -3.09 27.24 -18.73
CA ARG A 383 -2.00 27.58 -19.66
C ARG A 383 -1.24 26.34 -20.08
N MET A 384 -0.96 25.43 -19.16
CA MET A 384 -0.25 24.21 -19.47
C MET A 384 -1.07 23.30 -20.40
N LEU A 385 -2.37 23.16 -20.16
CA LEU A 385 -3.24 22.40 -21.07
C LEU A 385 -3.28 23.00 -22.48
N GLN A 386 -3.24 24.33 -22.61
CA GLN A 386 -3.15 25.00 -23.92
C GLN A 386 -1.82 24.68 -24.64
N ILE A 387 -0.69 24.71 -23.91
CA ILE A 387 0.62 24.36 -24.47
C ILE A 387 0.65 22.88 -24.87
N GLN A 388 0.16 21.99 -24.01
CA GLN A 388 0.05 20.55 -24.29
C GLN A 388 -0.71 20.29 -25.58
N HIS A 389 -1.87 20.95 -25.74
CA HIS A 389 -2.66 20.84 -26.96
C HIS A 389 -1.90 21.36 -28.19
N ALA A 390 -1.18 22.49 -28.06
CA ALA A 390 -0.35 23.01 -29.14
C ALA A 390 0.78 22.05 -29.54
N ILE A 391 1.43 21.40 -28.57
CA ILE A 391 2.47 20.38 -28.82
C ILE A 391 1.86 19.20 -29.58
N GLN A 392 0.73 18.65 -29.12
CA GLN A 392 0.04 17.52 -29.76
C GLN A 392 -0.28 17.82 -31.24
N VAL A 393 -0.88 18.98 -31.52
CA VAL A 393 -1.24 19.37 -32.89
C VAL A 393 -0.01 19.51 -33.78
N ASN A 394 1.11 20.00 -33.26
CA ASN A 394 2.34 20.15 -34.04
C ASN A 394 3.05 18.80 -34.28
N ILE A 395 3.09 17.91 -33.29
CA ILE A 395 3.63 16.55 -33.43
C ILE A 395 2.85 15.79 -34.51
N GLN A 396 1.51 15.83 -34.48
CA GLN A 396 0.68 15.17 -35.49
C GLN A 396 0.93 15.71 -36.90
N LYS A 397 1.10 17.03 -37.04
CA LYS A 397 1.44 17.65 -38.33
C LYS A 397 2.81 17.19 -38.83
N GLN A 398 3.82 17.11 -37.97
CA GLN A 398 5.19 16.74 -38.36
C GLN A 398 5.35 15.24 -38.63
N GLY A 399 4.74 14.38 -37.82
CA GLY A 399 4.87 12.93 -37.96
C GLY A 399 4.21 12.37 -39.23
N SER A 400 3.36 13.15 -39.91
CA SER A 400 2.90 12.81 -41.25
C SER A 400 4.00 12.87 -42.33
N ALA A 401 5.16 13.47 -42.02
CA ALA A 401 6.29 13.65 -42.93
C ALA A 401 7.58 12.90 -42.51
N ASP A 402 7.74 12.53 -41.23
CA ASP A 402 8.94 11.88 -40.69
C ASP A 402 8.60 10.52 -40.05
N PRO A 403 9.14 9.38 -40.56
CA PRO A 403 8.84 8.04 -40.04
C PRO A 403 9.46 7.73 -38.67
N SER A 404 10.31 8.62 -38.11
CA SER A 404 10.94 8.43 -36.79
C SER A 404 10.07 8.84 -35.61
N VAL A 405 9.07 9.69 -35.84
CA VAL A 405 8.05 10.06 -34.84
C VAL A 405 6.82 9.24 -35.15
N ASP A 406 6.40 8.37 -34.22
CA ASP A 406 5.22 7.53 -34.46
C ASP A 406 3.93 8.36 -34.38
N ALA A 407 3.67 9.11 -35.44
CA ALA A 407 2.52 9.99 -35.65
C ALA A 407 1.17 9.27 -35.58
N ARG A 408 1.19 7.94 -35.49
CA ARG A 408 0.00 7.07 -35.45
C ARG A 408 -0.65 7.03 -34.07
N VAL A 409 0.06 7.43 -33.02
CA VAL A 409 -0.50 7.41 -31.66
C VAL A 409 -1.33 8.67 -31.44
N ASP A 410 -2.66 8.50 -31.39
CA ASP A 410 -3.54 9.53 -30.85
C ASP A 410 -3.29 9.62 -29.35
N TRP A 411 -2.47 10.61 -28.98
CA TRP A 411 -2.10 10.87 -27.60
C TRP A 411 -3.31 11.07 -26.68
N LYS A 412 -4.32 11.78 -27.15
CA LYS A 412 -5.52 12.05 -26.36
C LYS A 412 -6.22 10.72 -26.06
N LEU A 413 -6.36 9.88 -27.08
CA LEU A 413 -6.92 8.54 -26.94
C LEU A 413 -6.08 7.66 -26.01
N PHE A 414 -4.75 7.71 -26.10
CA PHE A 414 -3.84 6.97 -25.22
C PHE A 414 -4.04 7.33 -23.75
N ARG A 415 -4.28 8.61 -23.45
CA ARG A 415 -4.50 9.11 -22.08
C ARG A 415 -5.96 9.05 -21.63
N SER A 416 -6.90 8.69 -22.50
CA SER A 416 -8.33 8.55 -22.17
C SER A 416 -8.61 7.23 -21.44
N ILE A 417 -9.62 7.25 -20.57
CA ILE A 417 -10.08 6.07 -19.84
C ILE A 417 -11.21 5.39 -20.63
N ASP A 418 -11.22 4.06 -20.71
CA ASP A 418 -12.33 3.31 -21.30
C ASP A 418 -13.66 3.61 -20.57
N SER A 419 -14.72 3.89 -21.34
CA SER A 419 -16.12 3.97 -20.90
C SER A 419 -16.55 2.84 -19.95
N ASN A 420 -16.04 1.63 -20.15
CA ASN A 420 -16.40 0.48 -19.31
C ASN A 420 -15.85 0.58 -17.88
N THR A 421 -14.96 1.53 -17.60
CA THR A 421 -14.42 1.79 -16.26
C THR A 421 -15.35 2.70 -15.45
N LEU A 422 -16.11 3.58 -16.10
CA LEU A 422 -17.07 4.48 -15.45
C LEU A 422 -18.48 4.25 -16.00
N HIS A 423 -19.21 3.32 -15.37
CA HIS A 423 -20.58 2.97 -15.73
C HIS A 423 -21.46 4.23 -15.87
N GLY A 424 -21.99 4.48 -17.07
CA GLY A 424 -22.88 5.61 -17.36
C GLY A 424 -22.30 6.64 -18.34
N SER A 425 -21.04 6.49 -18.75
CA SER A 425 -20.44 7.30 -19.81
C SER A 425 -20.43 6.53 -21.15
N SER A 426 -21.05 7.11 -22.18
CA SER A 426 -21.00 6.56 -23.54
C SER A 426 -19.74 7.06 -24.23
N GLY A 427 -18.72 6.21 -24.34
CA GLY A 427 -17.45 6.51 -25.01
C GLY A 427 -16.28 6.76 -24.05
N ALA A 428 -15.06 6.65 -24.57
CA ALA A 428 -13.84 6.91 -23.80
C ALA A 428 -13.89 8.31 -23.18
N LEU A 429 -13.53 8.39 -21.90
CA LEU A 429 -13.55 9.62 -21.16
C LEU A 429 -12.22 10.34 -21.30
N ASP A 430 -12.30 11.60 -21.74
CA ASP A 430 -11.12 12.42 -21.97
C ASP A 430 -10.30 12.62 -20.66
N PRO A 431 -8.97 12.68 -20.77
CA PRO A 431 -8.12 13.00 -19.63
C PRO A 431 -8.42 14.41 -19.13
N SER A 432 -8.48 14.59 -17.81
CA SER A 432 -8.80 15.87 -17.18
C SER A 432 -8.15 15.98 -15.81
N GLY A 433 -7.87 17.21 -15.34
CA GLY A 433 -7.23 17.43 -14.03
C GLY A 433 -5.77 16.98 -13.93
N PHE A 434 -5.19 16.51 -15.04
CA PHE A 434 -3.79 16.12 -15.15
C PHE A 434 -3.14 16.80 -16.36
N VAL A 435 -1.85 17.07 -16.24
CA VAL A 435 -0.98 17.54 -17.32
C VAL A 435 0.11 16.50 -17.51
N ASP A 436 0.39 16.14 -18.75
CA ASP A 436 1.41 15.15 -19.06
C ASP A 436 2.80 15.77 -19.17
N GLY A 437 3.66 15.41 -18.22
CA GLY A 437 5.05 15.89 -18.17
C GLY A 437 5.89 15.45 -19.36
N ASP A 438 5.76 14.20 -19.80
CA ASP A 438 6.59 13.63 -20.87
C ASP A 438 6.32 14.36 -22.20
N LEU A 439 5.04 14.62 -22.49
CA LEU A 439 4.65 15.40 -23.67
C LEU A 439 5.16 16.84 -23.60
N PHE A 440 5.22 17.41 -22.40
CA PHE A 440 5.80 18.74 -22.17
C PHE A 440 7.31 18.76 -22.39
N GLU A 441 8.01 17.71 -21.98
CA GLU A 441 9.45 17.59 -22.15
C GLU A 441 9.85 17.49 -23.63
N LEU A 442 8.99 16.99 -24.51
CA LEU A 442 9.20 17.00 -25.97
C LEU A 442 9.26 18.41 -26.59
N PHE A 443 8.82 19.45 -25.87
CA PHE A 443 8.97 20.83 -26.32
C PHE A 443 10.40 21.37 -26.17
N LEU A 444 11.15 20.81 -25.20
CA LEU A 444 12.54 21.17 -24.92
C LEU A 444 13.49 20.50 -25.93
#